data_AF-A0AAX1F909-F1
#
_entry.id   AF-A0AAX1F909-F1
#
_cell.length_a   1.000
_cell.length_b   1.000
_cell.length_c   1.000
_cell.angle_alpha   90.00
_cell.angle_beta   90.00
_cell.angle_gamma   90.00
#
_symmetry.space_group_name_H-M   'P 1'
#
loop_
_entity.id
_entity.type
_entity.pdbx_description
1 polymer ?
#
loop_
_entity_poly.entity_id
_entity_poly.type
_entity_poly.pdbx_seq_one_letter_code
_entity_poly.pdbx_strand_id
1 'polypeptide(L)'
;MIAWMEARRAGLLDRAHWANNIVAGIIVGVVALPLSMAFAIATGVKPEQGIYTAIVASVIVAVAGGSRVQIAGPTGAFIAILSGITAKFGFDGLQIATVLAGIMLLFMGLFRFGGMIRFISMPVIMGFTAGIGVVIFVGQWAAFFGLPKAGGEHFHQQLWSLLQSLPHLHPATTALGLFSLALLLLVPKVPLLRRLPSPMWVLLCATVLQSLFHFEGVATVGSAYGAIPRALPHLSLPDFTAAETAKLVLPAFTIAMLGAIESLLSAVVADGMAGTHHSANQELVGQGLANIITPFFGGFAATGAIARTATNIRQGGNSPLAGIIHALTLALILLVAAPLAADIPLAALAAILFQVAWNMSEPKRCLHILRRAPRAAYILFFITFFLTILVDLVVAVNIGVILSSLHFIGQMAKAVEVRKEEHSCDAAALPDNMLMFIVNGPFFFGAMEKFETTLADINTQPHAVVLRMRWVPYIDITGILTLERVIGGLQKRGIRVIVTGANEQVRASLERSGIVSLLGEGNFIREFDDAAAMLHAESEAGSAS
;
A
#
# COMPACT_ATOMS: atom_id res chain seq x y z
N MET A 1 -1.70 -18.34 -6.63
CA MET A 1 -2.41 -19.57 -6.20
C MET A 1 -3.26 -19.21 -5.01
N ILE A 2 -4.44 -19.81 -4.84
CA ILE A 2 -5.29 -19.57 -3.66
C ILE A 2 -4.60 -20.13 -2.42
N ALA A 3 -4.51 -19.34 -1.35
CA ALA A 3 -3.85 -19.66 -0.10
C ALA A 3 -4.29 -21.02 0.48
N TRP A 4 -5.60 -21.32 0.43
CA TRP A 4 -6.14 -22.60 0.87
C TRP A 4 -5.59 -23.79 0.08
N MET A 5 -5.53 -23.67 -1.26
CA MET A 5 -5.01 -24.72 -2.12
C MET A 5 -3.50 -24.91 -1.95
N GLU A 6 -2.77 -23.82 -1.79
CA GLU A 6 -1.34 -23.85 -1.51
C GLU A 6 -1.05 -24.54 -0.17
N ALA A 7 -1.77 -24.17 0.89
CA ALA A 7 -1.64 -24.78 2.21
C ALA A 7 -1.96 -26.28 2.18
N ARG A 8 -3.00 -26.68 1.44
CA ARG A 8 -3.35 -28.10 1.24
C ARG A 8 -2.23 -28.86 0.51
N ARG A 9 -1.66 -28.28 -0.55
CA ARG A 9 -0.55 -28.90 -1.31
C ARG A 9 0.71 -29.03 -0.46
N ALA A 10 0.93 -28.10 0.46
CA ALA A 10 2.06 -28.10 1.37
C ALA A 10 1.86 -28.98 2.63
N GLY A 11 0.74 -29.69 2.78
CA GLY A 11 0.43 -30.49 3.97
C GLY A 11 0.16 -29.66 5.24
N LEU A 12 0.02 -28.33 5.12
CA LEU A 12 -0.13 -27.43 6.27
C LEU A 12 -1.51 -27.50 6.93
N LEU A 13 -2.46 -28.21 6.31
CA LEU A 13 -3.79 -28.49 6.87
C LEU A 13 -3.84 -29.82 7.66
N ASP A 14 -2.73 -30.55 7.72
CA ASP A 14 -2.65 -31.83 8.44
C ASP A 14 -2.75 -31.62 9.95
N ARG A 15 -3.18 -32.66 10.67
CA ARG A 15 -3.40 -32.63 12.12
C ARG A 15 -2.18 -32.15 12.92
N ALA A 16 -0.97 -32.39 12.40
CA ALA A 16 0.27 -31.94 13.02
C ALA A 16 0.34 -30.41 13.20
N HIS A 17 -0.34 -29.64 12.34
CA HIS A 17 -0.33 -28.17 12.37
C HIS A 17 -1.56 -27.57 13.04
N TRP A 18 -2.55 -28.37 13.45
CA TRP A 18 -3.80 -27.86 14.02
C TRP A 18 -3.55 -27.13 15.34
N ALA A 19 -2.76 -27.70 16.25
CA ALA A 19 -2.52 -27.09 17.55
C ALA A 19 -1.95 -25.66 17.43
N ASN A 20 -0.94 -25.46 16.59
CA ASN A 20 -0.32 -24.15 16.39
C ASN A 20 -1.31 -23.13 15.80
N ASN A 21 -2.08 -23.53 14.78
CA ASN A 21 -3.06 -22.64 14.16
C ASN A 21 -4.27 -22.34 15.06
N ILE A 22 -4.68 -23.30 15.90
CA ILE A 22 -5.76 -23.09 16.89
C ILE A 22 -5.30 -22.09 17.94
N VAL A 23 -4.12 -22.30 18.53
CA VAL A 23 -3.57 -21.38 19.54
C VAL A 23 -3.35 -19.98 18.95
N ALA A 24 -2.75 -19.89 17.77
CA ALA A 24 -2.55 -18.61 17.09
C ALA A 24 -3.88 -17.91 16.79
N GLY A 25 -4.86 -18.63 16.22
CA GLY A 25 -6.18 -18.09 15.93
C GLY A 25 -6.91 -17.57 17.16
N ILE A 26 -6.86 -18.30 18.28
CA ILE A 26 -7.45 -17.87 19.57
C ILE A 26 -6.80 -16.58 20.05
N ILE A 27 -5.46 -16.54 20.11
CA ILE A 27 -4.72 -15.36 20.59
C ILE A 27 -5.02 -14.15 19.70
N VAL A 28 -5.00 -14.32 18.37
CA VAL A 28 -5.29 -13.23 17.43
C VAL A 28 -6.74 -12.78 17.51
N GLY A 29 -7.71 -13.70 17.70
CA GLY A 29 -9.12 -13.40 17.97
C GLY A 29 -9.30 -12.50 19.19
N VAL A 30 -8.70 -12.89 20.30
CA VAL A 30 -8.74 -12.12 21.56
C VAL A 30 -8.11 -10.72 21.39
N VAL A 31 -6.96 -10.62 20.71
CA VAL A 31 -6.31 -9.32 20.42
C VAL A 31 -7.15 -8.42 19.52
N ALA A 32 -7.84 -9.01 18.55
CA ALA A 32 -8.54 -8.25 17.53
C ALA A 32 -9.82 -7.60 18.06
N LEU A 33 -10.48 -8.20 19.05
CA LEU A 33 -11.74 -7.70 19.61
C LEU A 33 -11.71 -6.19 19.93
N PRO A 34 -10.80 -5.69 20.80
CA PRO A 34 -10.79 -4.27 21.19
C PRO A 34 -10.41 -3.37 20.01
N LEU A 35 -9.51 -3.82 19.13
CA LEU A 35 -9.12 -3.05 17.95
C LEU A 35 -10.29 -2.91 16.97
N SER A 36 -11.02 -3.99 16.72
CA SER A 36 -12.16 -3.99 15.82
C SER A 36 -13.29 -3.08 16.32
N MET A 37 -13.59 -3.12 17.62
CA MET A 37 -14.56 -2.21 18.25
C MET A 37 -14.09 -0.75 18.16
N ALA A 38 -12.83 -0.48 18.52
CA ALA A 38 -12.29 0.87 18.52
C ALA A 38 -12.26 1.47 17.10
N PHE A 39 -11.89 0.68 16.08
CA PHE A 39 -11.91 1.12 14.69
C PHE A 39 -13.33 1.41 14.19
N ALA A 40 -14.32 0.57 14.53
CA ALA A 40 -15.71 0.84 14.19
C ALA A 40 -16.22 2.16 14.80
N ILE A 41 -15.96 2.36 16.10
CA ILE A 41 -16.31 3.59 16.81
C ILE A 41 -15.64 4.82 16.18
N ALA A 42 -14.35 4.72 15.85
CA ALA A 42 -13.61 5.80 15.20
C ALA A 42 -14.09 6.11 13.78
N THR A 43 -14.63 5.10 13.08
CA THR A 43 -15.32 5.25 11.78
C THR A 43 -16.73 5.85 11.94
N GLY A 44 -17.24 6.04 13.16
CA GLY A 44 -18.56 6.62 13.42
C GLY A 44 -19.69 5.61 13.33
N VAL A 45 -19.38 4.32 13.36
CA VAL A 45 -20.34 3.22 13.27
C VAL A 45 -20.35 2.43 14.60
N LYS A 46 -21.31 1.52 14.76
CA LYS A 46 -21.46 0.78 16.02
C LYS A 46 -20.35 -0.27 16.21
N PRO A 47 -19.93 -0.56 17.46
CA PRO A 47 -18.82 -1.49 17.74
C PRO A 47 -19.00 -2.89 17.14
N GLU A 48 -20.22 -3.42 17.14
CA GLU A 48 -20.52 -4.76 16.61
C GLU A 48 -20.21 -4.88 15.12
N GLN A 49 -20.33 -3.79 14.35
CA GLN A 49 -20.06 -3.79 12.91
C GLN A 49 -18.56 -4.01 12.65
N GLY A 50 -17.68 -3.56 13.55
CA GLY A 50 -16.26 -3.88 13.50
C GLY A 50 -15.97 -5.35 13.79
N ILE A 51 -16.69 -5.94 14.74
CA ILE A 51 -16.60 -7.37 15.08
C ILE A 51 -17.09 -8.22 13.91
N TYR A 52 -18.25 -7.89 13.33
CA TYR A 52 -18.80 -8.56 12.14
C TYR A 52 -17.83 -8.48 10.95
N THR A 53 -17.24 -7.31 10.73
CA THR A 53 -16.21 -7.13 9.70
C THR A 53 -15.02 -8.07 9.91
N ALA A 54 -14.52 -8.18 11.14
CA ALA A 54 -13.42 -9.08 11.45
C ALA A 54 -13.79 -10.56 11.31
N ILE A 55 -15.00 -10.97 11.71
CA ILE A 55 -15.49 -12.35 11.56
C ILE A 55 -15.58 -12.74 10.08
N VAL A 56 -16.29 -11.95 9.27
CA VAL A 56 -16.62 -12.33 7.89
C VAL A 56 -15.41 -12.18 6.96
N ALA A 57 -14.72 -11.03 7.02
CA ALA A 57 -13.60 -10.78 6.12
C ALA A 57 -12.43 -11.73 6.35
N SER A 58 -12.14 -12.12 7.61
CA SER A 58 -11.02 -13.02 7.90
C SER A 58 -11.25 -14.43 7.35
N VAL A 59 -12.48 -14.96 7.40
CA VAL A 59 -12.81 -16.26 6.79
C VAL A 59 -12.62 -16.19 5.28
N ILE A 60 -13.15 -15.15 4.63
CA ILE A 60 -13.09 -15.04 3.17
C ILE A 60 -11.66 -14.87 2.69
N VAL A 61 -10.87 -14.01 3.33
CA VAL A 61 -9.46 -13.81 2.96
C VAL A 61 -8.62 -15.05 3.28
N ALA A 62 -8.88 -15.76 4.37
CA ALA A 62 -8.18 -17.02 4.66
C ALA A 62 -8.42 -18.05 3.54
N VAL A 63 -9.66 -18.18 3.06
CA VAL A 63 -10.01 -19.20 2.06
C VAL A 63 -9.67 -18.77 0.64
N ALA A 64 -9.86 -17.50 0.28
CA ALA A 64 -9.75 -16.99 -1.09
C ALA A 64 -8.54 -16.07 -1.35
N GLY A 65 -7.80 -15.68 -0.30
CA GLY A 65 -6.63 -14.80 -0.39
C GLY A 65 -5.41 -15.45 -1.03
N GLY A 66 -4.36 -14.64 -1.17
CA GLY A 66 -3.09 -15.01 -1.78
C GLY A 66 -1.97 -15.29 -0.77
N SER A 67 -2.18 -14.96 0.51
CA SER A 67 -1.25 -15.26 1.61
C SER A 67 -1.88 -16.22 2.62
N ARG A 68 -1.13 -17.26 2.99
CA ARG A 68 -1.61 -18.34 3.88
C ARG A 68 -1.69 -17.98 5.36
N VAL A 69 -1.11 -16.84 5.77
CA VAL A 69 -1.03 -16.41 7.18
C VAL A 69 -1.72 -15.07 7.44
N GLN A 70 -2.23 -14.42 6.37
CA GLN A 70 -2.88 -13.12 6.41
C GLN A 70 -4.16 -13.17 7.25
N ILE A 71 -4.31 -12.21 8.17
CA ILE A 71 -5.55 -12.02 8.93
C ILE A 71 -6.17 -10.69 8.53
N ALA A 72 -7.38 -10.76 7.94
CA ALA A 72 -8.12 -9.59 7.51
C ALA A 72 -9.10 -9.06 8.58
N GLY A 73 -9.52 -7.81 8.41
CA GLY A 73 -10.59 -7.19 9.20
C GLY A 73 -10.50 -5.67 9.12
N PRO A 74 -11.17 -4.92 10.01
CA PRO A 74 -11.09 -3.47 10.02
C PRO A 74 -9.69 -3.01 10.45
N THR A 75 -9.21 -1.91 9.89
CA THR A 75 -7.89 -1.34 10.15
C THR A 75 -7.94 0.16 10.41
N GLY A 76 -6.94 0.67 11.15
CA GLY A 76 -6.84 2.10 11.46
C GLY A 76 -6.65 2.98 10.23
N ALA A 77 -5.99 2.46 9.18
CA ALA A 77 -5.72 3.20 7.95
C ALA A 77 -7.00 3.70 7.27
N PHE A 78 -8.09 2.97 7.45
CA PHE A 78 -9.37 3.26 6.83
C PHE A 78 -10.19 4.29 7.64
N ILE A 79 -9.87 4.53 8.93
CA ILE A 79 -10.70 5.34 9.83
C ILE A 79 -11.04 6.69 9.21
N ALA A 80 -10.04 7.44 8.74
CA ALA A 80 -10.22 8.80 8.26
C ALA A 80 -11.14 8.90 7.03
N ILE A 81 -11.05 7.94 6.10
CA ILE A 81 -11.93 7.92 4.92
C ILE A 81 -13.32 7.39 5.27
N LEU A 82 -13.41 6.30 6.02
CA LEU A 82 -14.70 5.70 6.33
C LEU A 82 -15.52 6.58 7.27
N SER A 83 -14.90 7.33 8.18
CA SER A 83 -15.60 8.31 9.03
C SER A 83 -16.19 9.45 8.22
N GLY A 84 -15.45 9.95 7.21
CA GLY A 84 -15.96 10.95 6.28
C GLY A 84 -17.15 10.44 5.45
N ILE A 85 -17.10 9.20 4.98
CA ILE A 85 -18.21 8.56 4.27
C ILE A 85 -19.41 8.38 5.20
N THR A 86 -19.19 7.85 6.41
CA THR A 86 -20.25 7.60 7.40
C THR A 86 -20.93 8.90 7.82
N ALA A 87 -20.16 9.97 8.02
CA ALA A 87 -20.70 11.28 8.39
C ALA A 87 -21.59 11.89 7.29
N LYS A 88 -21.27 11.64 6.01
CA LYS A 88 -21.98 12.23 4.86
C LYS A 88 -23.11 11.36 4.30
N PHE A 89 -22.94 10.04 4.33
CA PHE A 89 -23.81 9.07 3.65
C PHE A 89 -24.37 8.00 4.61
N GLY A 90 -24.07 8.09 5.91
CA GLY A 90 -24.50 7.10 6.89
C GLY A 90 -23.81 5.75 6.72
N PHE A 91 -24.29 4.77 7.50
CA PHE A 91 -23.76 3.41 7.49
C PHE A 91 -24.08 2.68 6.17
N ASP A 92 -25.26 2.90 5.60
CA ASP A 92 -25.65 2.26 4.32
C ASP A 92 -24.74 2.74 3.18
N GLY A 93 -24.43 4.05 3.13
CA GLY A 93 -23.47 4.60 2.18
C GLY A 93 -22.06 4.02 2.36
N LEU A 94 -21.63 3.78 3.60
CA LEU A 94 -20.37 3.08 3.89
C LEU A 94 -20.38 1.64 3.36
N GLN A 95 -21.46 0.90 3.55
CA GLN A 95 -21.62 -0.46 3.04
C GLN A 95 -21.59 -0.48 1.51
N ILE A 96 -22.32 0.41 0.85
CA ILE A 96 -22.34 0.53 -0.61
C ILE A 96 -20.94 0.86 -1.16
N ALA A 97 -20.26 1.85 -0.58
CA ALA A 97 -18.89 2.19 -0.97
C ALA A 97 -17.94 1.01 -0.81
N THR A 98 -18.13 0.20 0.25
CA THR A 98 -17.35 -1.00 0.50
C THR A 98 -17.60 -2.08 -0.56
N VAL A 99 -18.87 -2.33 -0.95
CA VAL A 99 -19.20 -3.30 -2.01
C VAL A 99 -18.56 -2.88 -3.34
N LEU A 100 -18.69 -1.60 -3.72
CA LEU A 100 -18.06 -1.06 -4.92
C LEU A 100 -16.54 -1.20 -4.88
N ALA A 101 -15.91 -0.93 -3.73
CA ALA A 101 -14.48 -1.11 -3.54
C ALA A 101 -14.08 -2.58 -3.71
N GLY A 102 -14.88 -3.51 -3.17
CA GLY A 102 -14.68 -4.94 -3.33
C GLY A 102 -14.77 -5.40 -4.79
N ILE A 103 -15.71 -4.85 -5.57
CA ILE A 103 -15.81 -5.09 -7.01
C ILE A 103 -14.55 -4.60 -7.74
N MET A 104 -14.08 -3.38 -7.43
CA MET A 104 -12.86 -2.84 -8.03
C MET A 104 -11.63 -3.69 -7.69
N LEU A 105 -11.47 -4.10 -6.42
CA LEU A 105 -10.40 -4.99 -5.97
C LEU A 105 -10.42 -6.35 -6.68
N LEU A 106 -11.62 -6.93 -6.83
CA LEU A 106 -11.81 -8.18 -7.56
C LEU A 106 -11.33 -8.05 -9.01
N PHE A 107 -11.77 -7.01 -9.72
CA PHE A 107 -11.31 -6.74 -11.08
C PHE A 107 -9.80 -6.48 -11.15
N MET A 108 -9.24 -5.74 -10.19
CA MET A 108 -7.79 -5.52 -10.12
C MET A 108 -7.01 -6.82 -9.98
N GLY A 109 -7.50 -7.75 -9.16
CA GLY A 109 -6.92 -9.08 -9.02
C GLY A 109 -7.01 -9.90 -10.31
N LEU A 110 -8.19 -9.92 -10.95
CA LEU A 110 -8.44 -10.66 -12.19
C LEU A 110 -7.61 -10.14 -13.37
N PHE A 111 -7.47 -8.82 -13.51
CA PHE A 111 -6.64 -8.17 -14.54
C PHE A 111 -5.14 -8.10 -14.20
N ARG A 112 -4.72 -8.71 -13.10
CA ARG A 112 -3.33 -8.82 -12.66
C ARG A 112 -2.64 -7.50 -12.31
N PHE A 113 -3.39 -6.54 -11.75
CA PHE A 113 -2.85 -5.25 -11.29
C PHE A 113 -2.12 -5.31 -9.93
N GLY A 114 -1.96 -6.47 -9.31
CA GLY A 114 -1.22 -6.62 -8.05
C GLY A 114 0.24 -6.16 -8.12
N GLY A 115 0.84 -6.16 -9.32
CA GLY A 115 2.18 -5.59 -9.54
C GLY A 115 2.23 -4.06 -9.47
N MET A 116 1.10 -3.37 -9.73
CA MET A 116 1.06 -1.91 -9.88
C MET A 116 1.32 -1.19 -8.55
N ILE A 117 1.02 -1.82 -7.42
CA ILE A 117 1.27 -1.25 -6.08
C ILE A 117 2.75 -1.02 -5.80
N ARG A 118 3.66 -1.73 -6.50
CA ARG A 118 5.11 -1.49 -6.42
C ARG A 118 5.53 -0.12 -6.95
N PHE A 119 4.67 0.57 -7.70
CA PHE A 119 4.95 1.92 -8.24
C PHE A 119 4.58 3.05 -7.28
N ILE A 120 3.92 2.75 -6.16
CA ILE A 120 3.63 3.76 -5.13
C ILE A 120 4.90 3.98 -4.31
N SER A 121 5.43 5.19 -4.33
CA SER A 121 6.67 5.48 -3.62
C SER A 121 6.48 5.43 -2.10
N MET A 122 7.48 4.88 -1.41
CA MET A 122 7.53 4.82 0.05
C MET A 122 7.31 6.17 0.75
N PRO A 123 7.82 7.33 0.25
CA PRO A 123 7.55 8.62 0.86
C PRO A 123 6.07 8.99 0.89
N VAL A 124 5.30 8.64 -0.15
CA VAL A 124 3.85 8.87 -0.19
C VAL A 124 3.14 8.04 0.86
N ILE A 125 3.46 6.74 0.95
CA ILE A 125 2.86 5.82 1.93
C ILE A 125 3.14 6.30 3.36
N MET A 126 4.37 6.72 3.65
CA MET A 126 4.72 7.18 4.99
C MET A 126 4.10 8.54 5.33
N GLY A 127 4.10 9.50 4.40
CA GLY A 127 3.47 10.81 4.63
C GLY A 127 1.98 10.67 4.90
N PHE A 128 1.32 9.84 4.10
CA PHE A 128 -0.06 9.43 4.26
C PHE A 128 -0.34 8.76 5.61
N THR A 129 0.42 7.72 5.97
CA THR A 129 0.23 6.97 7.22
C THR A 129 0.50 7.83 8.46
N ALA A 130 1.53 8.69 8.39
CA ALA A 130 1.81 9.65 9.45
C ALA A 130 0.67 10.67 9.62
N GLY A 131 0.09 11.15 8.50
CA GLY A 131 -1.08 12.03 8.51
C GLY A 131 -2.30 11.37 9.13
N ILE A 132 -2.62 10.13 8.76
CA ILE A 132 -3.71 9.34 9.38
C ILE A 132 -3.49 9.22 10.89
N GLY A 133 -2.26 8.92 11.33
CA GLY A 133 -1.98 8.81 12.76
C GLY A 133 -2.27 10.10 13.52
N VAL A 134 -1.99 11.27 12.95
CA VAL A 134 -2.38 12.57 13.55
C VAL A 134 -3.90 12.72 13.61
N VAL A 135 -4.60 12.39 12.52
CA VAL A 135 -6.07 12.48 12.45
C VAL A 135 -6.73 11.55 13.49
N ILE A 136 -6.28 10.30 13.61
CA ILE A 136 -6.75 9.37 14.64
C ILE A 136 -6.44 9.92 16.01
N PHE A 137 -5.20 10.35 16.26
CA PHE A 137 -4.77 10.83 17.57
C PHE A 137 -5.65 12.01 18.04
N VAL A 138 -5.87 13.03 17.22
CA VAL A 138 -6.74 14.16 17.59
C VAL A 138 -8.21 13.71 17.67
N GLY A 139 -8.67 12.86 16.76
CA GLY A 139 -10.05 12.37 16.74
C GLY A 139 -10.46 11.62 18.01
N GLN A 140 -9.51 11.08 18.77
CA GLN A 140 -9.79 10.38 20.03
C GLN A 140 -9.80 11.29 21.28
N TRP A 141 -9.50 12.58 21.15
CA TRP A 141 -9.45 13.49 22.31
C TRP A 141 -10.80 13.59 23.02
N ALA A 142 -11.91 13.61 22.28
CA ALA A 142 -13.24 13.68 22.89
C ALA A 142 -13.51 12.49 23.82
N ALA A 143 -13.25 11.26 23.36
CA ALA A 143 -13.44 10.05 24.15
C ALA A 143 -12.40 9.91 25.28
N PHE A 144 -11.16 10.35 25.07
CA PHE A 144 -10.09 10.23 26.07
C PHE A 144 -10.24 11.21 27.24
N PHE A 145 -10.59 12.47 26.94
CA PHE A 145 -10.74 13.52 27.95
C PHE A 145 -12.19 13.68 28.45
N GLY A 146 -13.16 12.98 27.84
CA GLY A 146 -14.59 13.13 28.16
C GLY A 146 -15.15 14.48 27.70
N LEU A 147 -14.72 14.97 26.54
CA LEU A 147 -15.18 16.24 25.97
C LEU A 147 -16.42 16.03 25.09
N PRO A 148 -17.19 17.10 24.82
CA PRO A 148 -18.23 17.08 23.80
C PRO A 148 -17.68 16.66 22.43
N LYS A 149 -18.58 16.18 21.56
CA LYS A 149 -18.22 15.84 20.17
C LYS A 149 -17.67 17.09 19.47
N ALA A 150 -16.54 16.93 18.79
CA ALA A 150 -15.90 18.01 18.03
C ALA A 150 -16.85 18.61 16.99
N GLY A 151 -16.91 19.94 16.92
CA GLY A 151 -17.65 20.65 15.89
C GLY A 151 -16.82 20.87 14.62
N GLY A 152 -17.50 20.92 13.47
CA GLY A 152 -16.89 21.24 12.16
C GLY A 152 -16.66 20.03 11.25
N GLU A 153 -16.65 20.28 9.94
CA GLU A 153 -16.48 19.25 8.91
C GLU A 153 -15.01 18.90 8.68
N HIS A 154 -14.14 19.91 8.73
CA HIS A 154 -12.72 19.75 8.45
C HIS A 154 -11.90 19.58 9.73
N PHE A 155 -10.78 18.87 9.62
CA PHE A 155 -9.87 18.59 10.72
C PHE A 155 -9.47 19.84 11.53
N HIS A 156 -9.13 20.95 10.85
CA HIS A 156 -8.70 22.18 11.53
C HIS A 156 -9.80 22.79 12.39
N GLN A 157 -11.07 22.67 11.96
CA GLN A 157 -12.24 23.13 12.74
C GLN A 157 -12.46 22.23 13.95
N GLN A 158 -12.36 20.91 13.76
CA GLN A 158 -12.48 19.92 14.83
C GLN A 158 -11.39 20.10 15.89
N LEU A 159 -10.14 20.28 15.45
CA LEU A 159 -9.01 20.56 16.33
C LEU A 159 -9.24 21.84 17.13
N TRP A 160 -9.69 22.91 16.48
CA TRP A 160 -9.97 24.18 17.15
C TRP A 160 -11.10 24.05 18.19
N SER A 161 -12.19 23.37 17.83
CA SER A 161 -13.32 23.09 18.73
C SER A 161 -12.90 22.25 19.95
N LEU A 162 -12.05 21.25 19.76
CA LEU A 162 -11.51 20.42 20.84
C LEU A 162 -10.57 21.22 21.75
N LEU A 163 -9.73 22.09 21.19
CA LEU A 163 -8.84 22.97 21.96
C LEU A 163 -9.63 23.94 22.85
N GLN A 164 -10.72 24.50 22.33
CA GLN A 164 -11.61 25.36 23.11
C GLN A 164 -12.34 24.59 24.22
N SER A 165 -12.64 23.31 23.98
CA SER A 165 -13.35 22.46 24.95
C SER A 165 -12.41 21.86 26.01
N LEU A 166 -11.10 21.84 25.76
CA LEU A 166 -10.10 21.18 26.61
C LEU A 166 -10.14 21.59 28.10
N PRO A 167 -10.38 22.86 28.47
CA PRO A 167 -10.54 23.26 29.87
C PRO A 167 -11.72 22.58 30.60
N HIS A 168 -12.69 22.05 29.85
CA HIS A 168 -13.85 21.34 30.36
C HIS A 168 -13.68 19.81 30.34
N LEU A 169 -12.43 19.31 30.38
CA LEU A 169 -12.15 17.88 30.47
C LEU A 169 -12.81 17.26 31.72
N HIS A 170 -13.31 16.04 31.55
CA HIS A 170 -13.90 15.27 32.62
C HIS A 170 -12.80 14.53 33.40
N PRO A 171 -12.56 14.85 34.70
CA PRO A 171 -11.40 14.34 35.42
C PRO A 171 -11.35 12.82 35.54
N ALA A 172 -12.48 12.17 35.84
CA ALA A 172 -12.51 10.71 36.00
C ALA A 172 -12.27 9.98 34.66
N THR A 173 -12.86 10.48 33.57
CA THR A 173 -12.64 9.94 32.21
C THR A 173 -11.18 10.07 31.81
N THR A 174 -10.60 11.25 32.06
CA THR A 174 -9.19 11.52 31.78
C THR A 174 -8.25 10.65 32.61
N ALA A 175 -8.52 10.49 33.91
CA ALA A 175 -7.73 9.63 34.79
C ALA A 175 -7.77 8.16 34.33
N LEU A 176 -8.96 7.66 33.94
CA LEU A 176 -9.13 6.31 33.42
C LEU A 176 -8.44 6.11 32.06
N GLY A 177 -8.47 7.12 31.20
CA GLY A 177 -7.73 7.15 29.93
C GLY A 177 -6.21 7.12 30.16
N LEU A 178 -5.69 7.95 31.07
CA LEU A 178 -4.28 7.98 31.45
C LEU A 178 -3.83 6.66 32.08
N PHE A 179 -4.64 6.08 32.95
CA PHE A 179 -4.40 4.75 33.51
C PHE A 179 -4.32 3.68 32.41
N SER A 180 -5.28 3.71 31.46
CA SER A 180 -5.30 2.80 30.31
C SER A 180 -4.04 2.95 29.45
N LEU A 181 -3.61 4.18 29.17
CA LEU A 181 -2.40 4.47 28.42
C LEU A 181 -1.14 3.99 29.18
N ALA A 182 -1.09 4.20 30.50
CA ALA A 182 -0.01 3.71 31.33
C ALA A 182 0.08 2.18 31.29
N LEU A 183 -1.05 1.47 31.37
CA LEU A 183 -1.08 0.01 31.21
C LEU A 183 -0.53 -0.42 29.85
N LEU A 184 -0.91 0.24 28.75
CA LEU A 184 -0.37 -0.09 27.41
C LEU A 184 1.16 0.00 27.34
N LEU A 185 1.74 1.01 27.99
CA LEU A 185 3.17 1.28 27.96
C LEU A 185 3.98 0.47 28.99
N LEU A 186 3.39 0.13 30.12
CA LEU A 186 4.06 -0.53 31.25
C LEU A 186 3.93 -2.05 31.20
N VAL A 187 2.77 -2.60 30.81
CA VAL A 187 2.54 -4.05 30.75
C VAL A 187 3.59 -4.80 29.91
N PRO A 188 3.99 -4.33 28.70
CA PRO A 188 5.04 -4.97 27.93
C PRO A 188 6.40 -5.04 28.65
N LYS A 189 6.64 -4.17 29.64
CA LYS A 189 7.90 -4.15 30.39
C LYS A 189 7.93 -5.19 31.51
N VAL A 190 6.77 -5.69 31.95
CA VAL A 190 6.65 -6.64 33.05
C VAL A 190 6.61 -8.08 32.51
N PRO A 191 7.63 -8.92 32.75
CA PRO A 191 7.73 -10.26 32.15
C PRO A 191 6.53 -11.18 32.45
N LEU A 192 5.97 -11.09 33.66
CA LEU A 192 4.86 -11.94 34.10
C LEU A 192 3.55 -11.66 33.33
N LEU A 193 3.33 -10.40 32.95
CA LEU A 193 2.10 -9.95 32.29
C LEU A 193 2.15 -10.05 30.76
N ARG A 194 3.33 -10.35 30.17
CA ARG A 194 3.54 -10.50 28.72
C ARG A 194 2.77 -11.64 28.07
N ARG A 195 2.23 -12.57 28.86
CA ARG A 195 1.43 -13.70 28.34
C ARG A 195 0.13 -13.23 27.69
N LEU A 196 -0.46 -12.15 28.20
CA LEU A 196 -1.67 -11.56 27.63
C LEU A 196 -1.32 -10.21 26.97
N PRO A 197 -1.81 -9.94 25.75
CA PRO A 197 -1.58 -8.69 25.02
C PRO A 197 -2.05 -7.45 25.79
N SER A 198 -1.29 -6.34 25.71
CA SER A 198 -1.60 -5.12 26.48
C SER A 198 -3.02 -4.57 26.28
N PRO A 199 -3.61 -4.54 25.06
CA PRO A 199 -4.98 -4.08 24.88
C PRO A 199 -6.03 -4.87 25.68
N MET A 200 -5.75 -6.15 25.98
CA MET A 200 -6.63 -6.97 26.82
C MET A 200 -6.54 -6.58 28.29
N TRP A 201 -5.34 -6.33 28.80
CA TRP A 201 -5.17 -5.81 30.16
C TRP A 201 -5.86 -4.47 30.34
N VAL A 202 -5.77 -3.58 29.35
CA VAL A 202 -6.52 -2.32 29.36
C VAL A 202 -8.01 -2.58 29.43
N LEU A 203 -8.54 -3.41 28.53
CA LEU A 203 -9.96 -3.71 28.48
C LEU A 203 -10.46 -4.26 29.81
N LEU A 204 -9.76 -5.25 30.36
CA LEU A 204 -10.13 -5.89 31.61
C LEU A 204 -10.05 -4.92 32.79
N CYS A 205 -8.90 -4.28 33.00
CA CYS A 205 -8.70 -3.41 34.17
C CYS A 205 -9.58 -2.17 34.13
N ALA A 206 -9.72 -1.51 32.97
CA ALA A 206 -10.55 -0.32 32.86
C ALA A 206 -12.04 -0.64 33.03
N THR A 207 -12.51 -1.77 32.47
CA THR A 207 -13.90 -2.22 32.64
C THR A 207 -14.18 -2.58 34.10
N VAL A 208 -13.28 -3.33 34.76
CA VAL A 208 -13.43 -3.68 36.18
C VAL A 208 -13.46 -2.42 37.05
N LEU A 209 -12.56 -1.46 36.82
CA LEU A 209 -12.56 -0.20 37.58
C LEU A 209 -13.86 0.58 37.38
N GLN A 210 -14.34 0.74 36.14
CA GLN A 210 -15.59 1.44 35.88
C GLN A 210 -16.80 0.70 36.47
N SER A 211 -16.81 -0.63 36.40
CA SER A 211 -17.90 -1.47 36.90
C SER A 211 -17.96 -1.51 38.43
N LEU A 212 -16.82 -1.39 39.13
CA LEU A 212 -16.79 -1.39 40.60
C LEU A 212 -17.02 -0.01 41.21
N PHE A 213 -16.43 1.03 40.62
CA PHE A 213 -16.46 2.38 41.20
C PHE A 213 -17.54 3.28 40.60
N HIS A 214 -18.16 2.89 39.48
CA HIS A 214 -19.24 3.62 38.81
C HIS A 214 -18.97 5.12 38.68
N PHE A 215 -17.79 5.49 38.17
CA PHE A 215 -17.43 6.89 38.00
C PHE A 215 -18.50 7.61 37.17
N GLU A 216 -19.15 8.61 37.78
CA GLU A 216 -20.21 9.39 37.15
C GLU A 216 -19.68 10.10 35.88
N GLY A 217 -20.50 10.18 34.83
CA GLY A 217 -20.13 10.88 33.59
C GLY A 217 -19.14 10.14 32.68
N VAL A 218 -18.60 8.99 33.08
CA VAL A 218 -17.75 8.17 32.19
C VAL A 218 -18.62 7.44 31.17
N ALA A 219 -18.47 7.82 29.90
CA ALA A 219 -19.16 7.15 28.80
C ALA A 219 -18.59 5.74 28.57
N THR A 220 -19.48 4.75 28.55
CA THR A 220 -19.18 3.37 28.17
C THR A 220 -19.73 3.06 26.78
N VAL A 221 -19.33 1.92 26.22
CA VAL A 221 -19.89 1.39 24.98
C VAL A 221 -21.42 1.27 25.08
N GLY A 222 -21.92 0.75 26.20
CA GLY A 222 -23.35 0.57 26.45
C GLY A 222 -24.11 1.90 26.53
N SER A 223 -23.56 2.90 27.22
CA SER A 223 -24.21 4.20 27.35
C SER A 223 -24.21 5.00 26.04
N ALA A 224 -23.19 4.84 25.20
CA ALA A 224 -23.03 5.61 23.97
C ALA A 224 -23.65 4.95 22.72
N TYR A 225 -23.61 3.62 22.63
CA TYR A 225 -24.02 2.86 21.43
C TYR A 225 -25.14 1.85 21.69
N GLY A 226 -25.56 1.66 22.94
CA GLY A 226 -26.54 0.66 23.35
C GLY A 226 -25.93 -0.73 23.57
N ALA A 227 -26.81 -1.71 23.78
CA ALA A 227 -26.38 -3.09 24.01
C ALA A 227 -25.78 -3.71 22.73
N ILE A 228 -24.63 -4.39 22.88
CA ILE A 228 -24.06 -5.19 21.80
C ILE A 228 -24.92 -6.44 21.60
N PRO A 229 -25.40 -6.71 20.38
CA PRO A 229 -26.27 -7.85 20.12
C PRO A 229 -25.54 -9.17 20.38
N ARG A 230 -26.21 -10.11 21.06
CA ARG A 230 -25.75 -11.50 21.23
C ARG A 230 -26.15 -12.36 20.02
N ALA A 231 -25.96 -11.85 18.81
CA ALA A 231 -26.36 -12.51 17.59
C ALA A 231 -25.17 -12.61 16.63
N LEU A 232 -25.16 -13.68 15.85
CA LEU A 232 -24.26 -13.76 14.71
C LEU A 232 -24.70 -12.75 13.63
N PRO A 233 -23.76 -12.30 12.78
CA PRO A 233 -24.12 -11.45 11.66
C PRO A 233 -25.14 -12.15 10.78
N HIS A 234 -26.27 -11.50 10.54
CA HIS A 234 -27.32 -11.99 9.65
C HIS A 234 -27.24 -11.27 8.31
N LEU A 235 -27.81 -11.89 7.28
CA LEU A 235 -27.86 -11.30 5.96
C LEU A 235 -28.79 -10.08 5.97
N SER A 236 -28.23 -8.90 5.68
CA SER A 236 -28.93 -7.63 5.52
C SER A 236 -28.55 -7.02 4.18
N LEU A 237 -29.53 -6.69 3.35
CA LEU A 237 -29.28 -5.98 2.10
C LEU A 237 -29.19 -4.48 2.40
N PRO A 238 -28.12 -3.78 1.99
CA PRO A 238 -28.09 -2.32 2.03
C PRO A 238 -29.17 -1.75 1.11
N ASP A 239 -29.79 -0.64 1.50
CA ASP A 239 -30.75 0.05 0.64
C ASP A 239 -30.02 0.79 -0.50
N PHE A 240 -30.04 0.22 -1.70
CA PHE A 240 -29.36 0.78 -2.88
C PHE A 240 -30.23 1.83 -3.58
N THR A 241 -29.80 3.09 -3.56
CA THR A 241 -30.29 4.08 -4.52
C THR A 241 -29.24 4.37 -5.60
N ALA A 242 -29.66 4.39 -6.88
CA ALA A 242 -28.75 4.60 -8.00
C ALA A 242 -28.04 5.97 -7.94
N ALA A 243 -28.74 6.99 -7.44
CA ALA A 243 -28.22 8.35 -7.31
C ALA A 243 -27.12 8.47 -6.23
N GLU A 244 -27.25 7.76 -5.10
CA GLU A 244 -26.23 7.76 -4.05
C GLU A 244 -25.03 6.90 -4.44
N THR A 245 -25.27 5.76 -5.11
CA THR A 245 -24.22 4.86 -5.59
C THR A 245 -23.22 5.59 -6.50
N ALA A 246 -23.69 6.47 -7.38
CA ALA A 246 -22.83 7.26 -8.26
C ALA A 246 -21.87 8.19 -7.50
N LYS A 247 -22.31 8.78 -6.39
CA LYS A 247 -21.48 9.66 -5.54
C LYS A 247 -20.39 8.91 -4.78
N LEU A 248 -20.58 7.59 -4.59
CA LEU A 248 -19.69 6.74 -3.83
C LEU A 248 -18.60 6.07 -4.67
N VAL A 249 -18.61 6.22 -6.00
CA VAL A 249 -17.58 5.62 -6.90
C VAL A 249 -16.17 6.09 -6.54
N LEU A 250 -15.96 7.39 -6.34
CA LEU A 250 -14.63 7.94 -6.01
C LEU A 250 -14.17 7.57 -4.58
N PRO A 251 -15.02 7.65 -3.54
CA PRO A 251 -14.70 7.07 -2.23
C PRO A 251 -14.39 5.58 -2.29
N ALA A 252 -15.16 4.79 -3.04
CA ALA A 252 -14.96 3.36 -3.21
C ALA A 252 -13.61 3.05 -3.89
N PHE A 253 -13.22 3.83 -4.90
CA PHE A 253 -11.91 3.71 -5.52
C PHE A 253 -10.77 3.94 -4.52
N THR A 254 -10.92 4.93 -3.64
CA THR A 254 -9.92 5.18 -2.60
C THR A 254 -9.86 4.05 -1.58
N ILE A 255 -11.01 3.51 -1.14
CA ILE A 255 -11.06 2.33 -0.27
C ILE A 255 -10.37 1.14 -0.96
N ALA A 256 -10.64 0.90 -2.25
CA ALA A 256 -10.04 -0.17 -3.01
C ALA A 256 -8.52 0.00 -3.10
N MET A 257 -8.04 1.18 -3.49
CA MET A 257 -6.61 1.45 -3.64
C MET A 257 -5.89 1.30 -2.29
N LEU A 258 -6.42 1.90 -1.23
CA LEU A 258 -5.84 1.80 0.10
C LEU A 258 -5.87 0.37 0.63
N GLY A 259 -6.97 -0.35 0.43
CA GLY A 259 -7.10 -1.75 0.79
C GLY A 259 -6.14 -2.65 0.06
N ALA A 260 -5.91 -2.40 -1.22
CA ALA A 260 -4.94 -3.12 -2.01
C ALA A 260 -3.52 -2.90 -1.48
N ILE A 261 -3.14 -1.64 -1.19
CA ILE A 261 -1.82 -1.28 -0.65
C ILE A 261 -1.58 -1.95 0.70
N GLU A 262 -2.48 -1.75 1.65
CA GLU A 262 -2.35 -2.29 3.01
C GLU A 262 -2.30 -3.81 3.01
N SER A 263 -3.16 -4.45 2.22
CA SER A 263 -3.18 -5.91 2.13
C SER A 263 -1.88 -6.47 1.55
N LEU A 264 -1.38 -5.89 0.46
CA LEU A 264 -0.13 -6.35 -0.14
C LEU A 264 1.09 -6.03 0.73
N LEU A 265 1.14 -4.86 1.38
CA LEU A 265 2.20 -4.55 2.34
C LEU A 265 2.19 -5.52 3.51
N SER A 266 1.01 -5.85 4.04
CA SER A 266 0.85 -6.89 5.06
C SER A 266 1.34 -8.25 4.57
N ALA A 267 1.03 -8.62 3.33
CA ALA A 267 1.47 -9.87 2.75
C ALA A 267 3.00 -9.92 2.56
N VAL A 268 3.63 -8.82 2.14
CA VAL A 268 5.09 -8.71 2.00
C VAL A 268 5.79 -8.82 3.36
N VAL A 269 5.25 -8.18 4.41
CA VAL A 269 5.80 -8.31 5.77
C VAL A 269 5.62 -9.74 6.28
N ALA A 270 4.45 -10.35 6.04
CA ALA A 270 4.16 -11.72 6.41
C ALA A 270 5.11 -12.72 5.73
N ASP A 271 5.38 -12.53 4.43
CA ASP A 271 6.34 -13.32 3.67
C ASP A 271 7.74 -13.28 4.27
N GLY A 272 8.22 -12.08 4.64
CA GLY A 272 9.51 -11.92 5.30
C GLY A 272 9.59 -12.59 6.68
N MET A 273 8.48 -12.63 7.42
CA MET A 273 8.41 -13.28 8.73
C MET A 273 8.25 -14.80 8.66
N ALA A 274 7.50 -15.30 7.68
CA ALA A 274 7.18 -16.72 7.52
C ALA A 274 8.12 -17.46 6.57
N GLY A 275 8.96 -16.74 5.81
CA GLY A 275 9.83 -17.31 4.78
C GLY A 275 9.04 -17.83 3.57
N THR A 276 7.99 -17.11 3.17
CA THR A 276 7.05 -17.53 2.10
C THR A 276 6.95 -16.50 0.99
N HIS A 277 6.19 -16.83 -0.06
CA HIS A 277 5.81 -15.88 -1.10
C HIS A 277 4.30 -15.91 -1.33
N HIS A 278 3.67 -14.75 -1.20
CA HIS A 278 2.25 -14.60 -1.50
C HIS A 278 2.01 -14.40 -3.00
N SER A 279 0.77 -14.66 -3.42
CA SER A 279 0.28 -14.33 -4.75
C SER A 279 -0.47 -12.99 -4.72
N ALA A 280 0.18 -11.90 -5.11
CA ALA A 280 -0.38 -10.53 -5.04
C ALA A 280 -1.76 -10.39 -5.72
N ASN A 281 -1.91 -10.90 -6.95
CA ASN A 281 -3.19 -10.83 -7.67
C ASN A 281 -4.29 -11.62 -6.97
N GLN A 282 -3.95 -12.79 -6.41
CA GLN A 282 -4.91 -13.60 -5.68
C GLN A 282 -5.30 -12.96 -4.34
N GLU A 283 -4.37 -12.26 -3.69
CA GLU A 283 -4.67 -11.49 -2.50
C GLU A 283 -5.70 -10.40 -2.82
N LEU A 284 -5.57 -9.68 -3.94
CA LEU A 284 -6.57 -8.71 -4.38
C LEU A 284 -7.94 -9.35 -4.66
N VAL A 285 -7.98 -10.54 -5.27
CA VAL A 285 -9.23 -11.30 -5.46
C VAL A 285 -9.88 -11.64 -4.12
N GLY A 286 -9.11 -12.16 -3.16
CA GLY A 286 -9.62 -12.50 -1.82
C GLY A 286 -10.14 -11.28 -1.06
N GLN A 287 -9.41 -10.16 -1.12
CA GLN A 287 -9.85 -8.89 -0.55
C GLN A 287 -11.11 -8.34 -1.24
N GLY A 288 -11.19 -8.47 -2.56
CA GLY A 288 -12.37 -8.08 -3.33
C GLY A 288 -13.61 -8.85 -2.88
N LEU A 289 -13.52 -10.18 -2.83
CA LEU A 289 -14.60 -11.03 -2.32
C LEU A 289 -14.98 -10.70 -0.88
N ALA A 290 -13.99 -10.47 -0.01
CA ALA A 290 -14.23 -10.11 1.38
C ALA A 290 -15.02 -8.80 1.49
N ASN A 291 -14.65 -7.77 0.72
CA ASN A 291 -15.32 -6.47 0.74
C ASN A 291 -16.66 -6.45 -0.03
N ILE A 292 -16.91 -7.40 -0.93
CA ILE A 292 -18.24 -7.58 -1.52
C ILE A 292 -19.18 -8.21 -0.49
N ILE A 293 -18.73 -9.28 0.19
CA ILE A 293 -19.62 -10.11 1.03
C ILE A 293 -19.83 -9.49 2.42
N THR A 294 -18.77 -8.94 3.03
CA THR A 294 -18.81 -8.44 4.42
C THR A 294 -19.91 -7.40 4.69
N PRO A 295 -20.19 -6.43 3.80
CA PRO A 295 -21.29 -5.49 3.97
C PRO A 295 -22.65 -6.15 4.12
N PHE A 296 -22.92 -7.25 3.41
CA PHE A 296 -24.19 -7.98 3.53
C PHE A 296 -24.38 -8.66 4.89
N PHE A 297 -23.34 -8.72 5.72
CA PHE A 297 -23.36 -9.29 7.06
C PHE A 297 -23.22 -8.20 8.14
N GLY A 298 -23.57 -6.95 7.81
CA GLY A 298 -23.48 -5.81 8.73
C GLY A 298 -22.06 -5.35 9.02
N GLY A 299 -21.08 -5.79 8.23
CA GLY A 299 -19.71 -5.28 8.29
C GLY A 299 -19.49 -4.10 7.33
N PHE A 300 -18.24 -3.65 7.26
CA PHE A 300 -17.78 -2.60 6.36
C PHE A 300 -16.40 -2.97 5.80
N ALA A 301 -15.71 -2.01 5.19
CA ALA A 301 -14.44 -2.24 4.52
C ALA A 301 -13.38 -2.88 5.42
N ALA A 302 -12.74 -3.92 4.87
CA ALA A 302 -11.70 -4.72 5.51
C ALA A 302 -10.45 -4.80 4.63
N THR A 303 -9.30 -5.01 5.26
CA THR A 303 -8.04 -5.30 4.57
C THR A 303 -7.16 -6.21 5.41
N GLY A 304 -6.05 -6.69 4.84
CA GLY A 304 -5.00 -7.40 5.57
C GLY A 304 -4.41 -6.52 6.67
N ALA A 305 -4.39 -7.02 7.91
CA ALA A 305 -3.91 -6.26 9.05
C ALA A 305 -2.50 -6.73 9.47
N ILE A 306 -1.50 -5.87 9.32
CA ILE A 306 -0.09 -6.16 9.65
C ILE A 306 0.04 -6.68 11.09
N ALA A 307 -0.56 -5.99 12.07
CA ALA A 307 -0.42 -6.35 13.48
C ALA A 307 -1.04 -7.72 13.82
N ARG A 308 -2.22 -8.03 13.26
CA ARG A 308 -2.90 -9.32 13.48
C ARG A 308 -2.13 -10.46 12.80
N THR A 309 -1.67 -10.22 11.57
CA THR A 309 -0.87 -11.18 10.79
C THR A 309 0.49 -11.45 11.45
N ALA A 310 1.20 -10.41 11.91
CA ALA A 310 2.45 -10.56 12.64
C ALA A 310 2.25 -11.32 13.96
N THR A 311 1.14 -11.07 14.67
CA THR A 311 0.79 -11.83 15.88
C THR A 311 0.51 -13.28 15.55
N ASN A 312 -0.24 -13.56 14.48
CA ASN A 312 -0.53 -14.91 14.00
C ASN A 312 0.76 -15.71 13.79
N ILE A 313 1.71 -15.14 13.03
CA ILE A 313 2.99 -15.79 12.72
C ILE A 313 3.83 -16.00 13.99
N ARG A 314 3.91 -15.00 14.88
CA ARG A 314 4.66 -15.11 16.15
C ARG A 314 4.09 -16.17 17.09
N GLN A 315 2.79 -16.44 17.01
CA GLN A 315 2.13 -17.50 17.78
C GLN A 315 2.18 -18.87 17.06
N GLY A 316 2.91 -18.99 15.95
CA GLY A 316 3.10 -20.24 15.22
C GLY A 316 2.03 -20.54 14.18
N GLY A 317 1.11 -19.60 13.89
CA GLY A 317 0.15 -19.72 12.81
C GLY A 317 0.83 -19.76 11.46
N ASN A 318 0.56 -20.81 10.67
CA ASN A 318 1.26 -21.09 9.42
C ASN A 318 0.32 -21.46 8.25
N SER A 319 -0.98 -21.56 8.51
CA SER A 319 -1.99 -21.93 7.50
C SER A 319 -3.26 -21.06 7.63
N PRO A 320 -4.13 -21.06 6.61
CA PRO A 320 -5.39 -20.33 6.64
C PRO A 320 -6.33 -20.73 7.78
N LEU A 321 -6.11 -21.92 8.36
CA LEU A 321 -6.89 -22.40 9.51
C LEU A 321 -6.85 -21.40 10.67
N ALA A 322 -5.72 -20.73 10.89
CA ALA A 322 -5.62 -19.73 11.95
C ALA A 322 -6.58 -18.55 11.75
N GLY A 323 -6.81 -18.13 10.49
CA GLY A 323 -7.80 -17.10 10.15
C GLY A 323 -9.24 -17.53 10.42
N ILE A 324 -9.56 -18.81 10.15
CA ILE A 324 -10.88 -19.38 10.47
C ILE A 324 -11.08 -19.48 11.99
N ILE A 325 -10.08 -19.98 12.72
CA ILE A 325 -10.16 -20.06 14.19
C ILE A 325 -10.26 -18.66 14.81
N HIS A 326 -9.57 -17.67 14.25
CA HIS A 326 -9.70 -16.28 14.65
C HIS A 326 -11.15 -15.78 14.52
N ALA A 327 -11.81 -16.04 13.39
CA ALA A 327 -13.21 -15.70 13.19
C ALA A 327 -14.15 -16.41 14.16
N LEU A 328 -13.94 -17.72 14.37
CA LEU A 328 -14.73 -18.52 15.32
C LEU A 328 -14.55 -18.04 16.75
N THR A 329 -13.33 -17.65 17.13
CA THR A 329 -13.03 -17.09 18.45
C THR A 329 -13.79 -15.78 18.66
N LEU A 330 -13.77 -14.88 17.67
CA LEU A 330 -14.54 -13.63 17.75
C LEU A 330 -16.04 -13.88 17.81
N ALA A 331 -16.57 -14.82 17.02
CA ALA A 331 -17.99 -15.20 17.05
C ALA A 331 -18.38 -15.75 18.43
N LEU A 332 -17.56 -16.61 19.03
CA LEU A 332 -17.80 -17.15 20.37
C LEU A 332 -17.75 -16.06 21.44
N ILE A 333 -16.76 -15.17 21.38
CA ILE A 333 -16.64 -14.03 22.30
C ILE A 333 -17.86 -13.12 22.17
N LEU A 334 -18.34 -12.86 20.96
CA LEU A 334 -19.53 -12.04 20.75
C LEU A 334 -20.77 -12.67 21.40
N LEU A 335 -20.98 -13.97 21.22
CA LEU A 335 -22.14 -14.67 21.78
C LEU A 335 -22.13 -14.75 23.32
N VAL A 336 -20.95 -14.91 23.92
CA VAL A 336 -20.81 -15.14 25.36
C VAL A 336 -20.54 -13.83 26.13
N ALA A 337 -19.65 -12.98 25.64
CA ALA A 337 -19.10 -11.84 26.36
C ALA A 337 -19.63 -10.47 25.91
N ALA A 338 -20.55 -10.40 24.93
CA ALA A 338 -21.21 -9.14 24.54
C ALA A 338 -21.81 -8.33 25.71
N PRO A 339 -22.37 -8.93 26.79
CA PRO A 339 -22.87 -8.15 27.93
C PRO A 339 -21.77 -7.39 28.65
N LEU A 340 -20.62 -8.04 28.84
CA LEU A 340 -19.45 -7.45 29.50
C LEU A 340 -18.87 -6.31 28.66
N ALA A 341 -19.09 -6.34 27.34
CA ALA A 341 -18.59 -5.33 26.45
C ALA A 341 -19.35 -3.99 26.56
N ALA A 342 -20.56 -3.98 27.14
CA ALA A 342 -21.31 -2.74 27.37
C ALA A 342 -20.65 -1.83 28.43
N ASP A 343 -19.92 -2.42 29.38
CA ASP A 343 -19.28 -1.68 30.47
C ASP A 343 -17.91 -1.12 30.09
N ILE A 344 -17.42 -1.40 28.87
CA ILE A 344 -16.12 -0.93 28.39
C ILE A 344 -16.13 0.61 28.32
N PRO A 345 -15.24 1.30 29.04
CA PRO A 345 -15.12 2.75 28.97
C PRO A 345 -14.59 3.20 27.59
N LEU A 346 -15.19 4.23 26.99
CA LEU A 346 -14.71 4.77 25.72
C LEU A 346 -13.28 5.34 25.83
N ALA A 347 -12.92 5.87 26.99
CA ALA A 347 -11.55 6.34 27.27
C ALA A 347 -10.49 5.24 27.13
N ALA A 348 -10.84 3.98 27.45
CA ALA A 348 -9.94 2.84 27.30
C ALA A 348 -9.71 2.49 25.82
N LEU A 349 -10.78 2.53 25.00
CA LEU A 349 -10.68 2.35 23.56
C LEU A 349 -9.90 3.50 22.90
N ALA A 350 -10.11 4.73 23.35
CA ALA A 350 -9.36 5.91 22.90
C ALA A 350 -7.85 5.77 23.19
N ALA A 351 -7.48 5.29 24.38
CA ALA A 351 -6.09 5.01 24.74
C ALA A 351 -5.46 3.93 23.84
N ILE A 352 -6.21 2.87 23.50
CA ILE A 352 -5.77 1.85 22.55
C ILE A 352 -5.51 2.49 21.18
N LEU A 353 -6.39 3.36 20.71
CA LEU A 353 -6.23 4.07 19.44
C LEU A 353 -5.09 5.08 19.43
N PHE A 354 -4.76 5.73 20.55
CA PHE A 354 -3.53 6.53 20.66
C PHE A 354 -2.28 5.68 20.40
N GLN A 355 -2.20 4.48 20.99
CA GLN A 355 -1.09 3.57 20.75
C GLN A 355 -1.05 3.08 19.30
N VAL A 356 -2.22 2.79 18.70
CA VAL A 356 -2.30 2.44 17.28
C VAL A 356 -1.82 3.59 16.39
N ALA A 357 -2.30 4.80 16.62
CA ALA A 357 -1.90 6.00 15.89
C ALA A 357 -0.39 6.22 15.96
N TRP A 358 0.20 6.12 17.16
CA TRP A 358 1.64 6.23 17.36
C TRP A 358 2.43 5.15 16.60
N ASN A 359 1.98 3.90 16.66
CA ASN A 359 2.63 2.79 15.97
C ASN A 359 2.53 2.93 14.45
N MET A 360 1.37 3.36 13.94
CA MET A 360 1.15 3.57 12.51
C MET A 360 1.97 4.72 11.95
N SER A 361 2.09 5.84 12.67
CA SER A 361 2.90 6.99 12.21
C SER A 361 4.39 6.68 12.06
N GLU A 362 4.87 5.55 12.61
CA GLU A 362 6.28 5.13 12.64
C GLU A 362 7.28 6.29 12.79
N PRO A 363 7.14 7.17 13.81
CA PRO A 363 7.79 8.49 13.83
C PRO A 363 9.33 8.40 13.73
N LYS A 364 9.91 7.36 14.33
CA LYS A 364 11.35 7.08 14.25
C LYS A 364 11.80 6.78 12.82
N ARG A 365 11.02 6.00 12.06
CA ARG A 365 11.32 5.64 10.67
C ARG A 365 11.13 6.84 9.75
N CYS A 366 10.04 7.58 9.93
CA CYS A 366 9.78 8.84 9.24
C CYS A 366 10.97 9.80 9.40
N LEU A 367 11.42 10.03 10.64
CA LEU A 367 12.57 10.90 10.92
C LEU A 367 13.88 10.37 10.32
N HIS A 368 14.12 9.06 10.40
CA HIS A 368 15.32 8.45 9.84
C HIS A 368 15.40 8.63 8.32
N ILE A 369 14.29 8.41 7.61
CA ILE A 369 14.24 8.56 6.16
C ILE A 369 14.32 10.03 5.77
N LEU A 370 13.61 10.92 6.46
CA LEU A 370 13.64 12.36 6.16
C LEU A 370 15.06 12.95 6.24
N ARG A 371 15.91 12.41 7.14
CA ARG A 371 17.31 12.82 7.28
C ARG A 371 18.23 12.30 6.18
N ARG A 372 17.86 11.25 5.45
CA ARG A 372 18.71 10.59 4.44
C ARG A 372 18.15 10.68 3.03
N ALA A 373 16.87 11.01 2.88
CA ALA A 373 16.17 11.00 1.61
C ALA A 373 16.59 12.18 0.71
N PRO A 374 16.62 11.99 -0.62
CA PRO A 374 16.83 13.08 -1.56
C PRO A 374 15.70 14.09 -1.47
N ARG A 375 15.94 15.32 -1.95
CA ARG A 375 15.01 16.45 -1.78
C ARG A 375 13.58 16.17 -2.21
N ALA A 376 13.43 15.52 -3.36
CA ALA A 376 12.12 15.19 -3.91
C ALA A 376 11.31 14.23 -3.01
N ALA A 377 11.97 13.29 -2.33
CA ALA A 377 11.31 12.32 -1.49
C ALA A 377 10.70 12.95 -0.23
N TYR A 378 11.42 13.84 0.48
CA TYR A 378 10.82 14.51 1.63
C TYR A 378 9.76 15.56 1.23
N ILE A 379 9.87 16.18 0.04
CA ILE A 379 8.82 17.07 -0.50
C ILE A 379 7.53 16.27 -0.71
N LEU A 380 7.60 15.11 -1.38
CA LEU A 380 6.45 14.22 -1.57
C LEU A 380 5.83 13.77 -0.23
N PHE A 381 6.68 13.46 0.76
CA PHE A 381 6.23 13.13 2.11
C PHE A 381 5.43 14.28 2.75
N PHE A 382 5.95 15.51 2.74
CA PHE A 382 5.25 16.64 3.36
C PHE A 382 3.96 17.01 2.63
N ILE A 383 3.97 17.00 1.29
CA ILE A 383 2.77 17.26 0.49
C ILE A 383 1.67 16.26 0.88
N THR A 384 1.98 14.96 0.90
CA THR A 384 1.01 13.93 1.25
C THR A 384 0.57 14.00 2.70
N PHE A 385 1.49 14.27 3.62
CA PHE A 385 1.19 14.47 5.05
C PHE A 385 0.22 15.63 5.30
N PHE A 386 0.50 16.81 4.75
CA PHE A 386 -0.36 17.99 4.95
C PHE A 386 -1.68 17.87 4.20
N LEU A 387 -1.72 17.32 2.99
CA LEU A 387 -2.98 17.07 2.28
C LEU A 387 -3.89 16.11 3.06
N THR A 388 -3.30 15.08 3.68
CA THR A 388 -4.05 14.11 4.50
C THR A 388 -4.72 14.77 5.70
N ILE A 389 -4.03 15.71 6.35
CA ILE A 389 -4.52 16.38 7.57
C ILE A 389 -5.46 17.55 7.23
N LEU A 390 -5.09 18.38 6.26
CA LEU A 390 -5.74 19.68 6.04
C LEU A 390 -6.86 19.66 5.01
N VAL A 391 -6.81 18.73 4.05
CA VAL A 391 -7.75 18.71 2.92
C VAL A 391 -8.68 17.51 3.04
N ASP A 392 -8.20 16.34 2.61
CA ASP A 392 -8.95 15.10 2.60
C ASP A 392 -8.02 13.92 2.25
N LEU A 393 -8.33 12.75 2.80
CA LEU A 393 -7.56 11.54 2.57
C LEU A 393 -7.55 11.11 1.10
N VAL A 394 -8.69 11.19 0.42
CA VAL A 394 -8.86 10.83 -1.00
C VAL A 394 -7.98 11.71 -1.88
N VAL A 395 -7.98 13.02 -1.61
CA VAL A 395 -7.18 13.99 -2.34
C VAL A 395 -5.68 13.73 -2.14
N ALA A 396 -5.27 13.43 -0.90
CA ALA A 396 -3.88 13.13 -0.57
C ALA A 396 -3.33 11.91 -1.30
N VAL A 397 -4.09 10.81 -1.37
CA VAL A 397 -3.68 9.59 -2.10
C VAL A 397 -3.54 9.88 -3.59
N ASN A 398 -4.56 10.50 -4.20
CA ASN A 398 -4.57 10.76 -5.64
C ASN A 398 -3.40 11.65 -6.08
N ILE A 399 -3.22 12.79 -5.40
CA ILE A 399 -2.12 13.71 -5.69
C ILE A 399 -0.77 13.05 -5.38
N GLY A 400 -0.66 12.30 -4.27
CA GLY A 400 0.55 11.59 -3.91
C GLY A 400 1.01 10.59 -4.97
N VAL A 401 0.08 9.75 -5.46
CA VAL A 401 0.38 8.76 -6.51
C VAL A 401 0.73 9.43 -7.83
N ILE A 402 0.00 10.47 -8.25
CA ILE A 402 0.29 11.21 -9.49
C ILE A 402 1.68 11.84 -9.41
N LEU A 403 1.98 12.60 -8.36
CA LEU A 403 3.28 13.26 -8.20
C LEU A 403 4.43 12.26 -8.07
N SER A 404 4.21 11.15 -7.36
CA SER A 404 5.18 10.05 -7.27
C SER A 404 5.48 9.44 -8.63
N SER A 405 4.45 9.22 -9.46
CA SER A 405 4.60 8.63 -10.79
C SER A 405 5.34 9.58 -11.73
N LEU A 406 4.96 10.86 -11.74
CA LEU A 406 5.65 11.90 -12.51
C LEU A 406 7.11 12.05 -12.08
N HIS A 407 7.38 12.02 -10.78
CA HIS A 407 8.73 12.08 -10.25
C HIS A 407 9.57 10.86 -10.69
N PHE A 408 9.00 9.66 -10.64
CA PHE A 408 9.66 8.44 -11.12
C PHE A 408 9.96 8.50 -12.62
N ILE A 409 8.99 8.92 -13.45
CA ILE A 409 9.18 9.10 -14.89
C ILE A 409 10.31 10.10 -15.16
N GLY A 410 10.34 11.22 -14.43
CA GLY A 410 11.41 12.22 -14.54
C GLY A 410 12.80 11.68 -14.14
N GLN A 411 12.89 10.79 -13.15
CA GLN A 411 14.15 10.14 -12.81
C GLN A 411 14.61 9.16 -13.90
N MET A 412 13.68 8.38 -14.46
CA MET A 412 13.99 7.47 -15.56
C MET A 412 14.43 8.21 -16.82
N ALA A 413 13.82 9.37 -17.12
CA ALA A 413 14.26 10.24 -18.22
C ALA A 413 15.69 10.77 -18.00
N LYS A 414 16.00 11.22 -16.77
CA LYS A 414 17.34 11.73 -16.43
C LYS A 414 18.43 10.66 -16.42
N ALA A 415 18.06 9.42 -16.13
CA ALA A 415 18.98 8.28 -16.16
C ALA A 415 19.41 7.91 -17.59
N VAL A 416 18.73 8.43 -18.62
CA VAL A 416 19.16 8.25 -20.00
C VAL A 416 20.36 9.12 -20.29
N GLU A 417 21.43 8.46 -20.67
CA GLU A 417 22.68 9.08 -21.06
C GLU A 417 23.04 8.65 -22.47
N VAL A 418 23.22 9.65 -23.31
CA VAL A 418 23.76 9.51 -24.65
C VAL A 418 25.06 10.28 -24.61
N ARG A 419 26.17 9.57 -24.78
CA ARG A 419 27.49 10.17 -24.69
C ARG A 419 28.32 9.76 -25.89
N LYS A 420 29.02 10.74 -26.46
CA LYS A 420 30.09 10.49 -27.41
C LYS A 420 31.23 9.83 -26.64
N GLU A 421 31.68 8.67 -27.10
CA GLU A 421 32.75 7.94 -26.46
C GLU A 421 34.03 8.12 -27.27
N GLU A 422 35.02 8.82 -26.67
CA GLU A 422 36.30 9.14 -27.33
C GLU A 422 37.49 8.48 -26.64
N HIS A 423 37.37 8.05 -25.39
CA HIS A 423 38.50 7.69 -24.52
C HIS A 423 38.49 6.23 -24.04
N SER A 424 37.56 5.40 -24.52
CA SER A 424 37.51 3.98 -24.14
C SER A 424 38.36 3.11 -25.07
N CYS A 425 38.77 1.92 -24.59
CA CYS A 425 39.44 0.91 -25.43
C CYS A 425 38.60 0.56 -26.67
N ASP A 426 37.28 0.50 -26.50
CA ASP A 426 36.33 0.24 -27.60
C ASP A 426 36.33 1.39 -28.62
N ALA A 427 36.39 2.64 -28.17
CA ALA A 427 36.50 3.80 -29.07
C ALA A 427 37.86 3.84 -29.79
N ALA A 428 38.96 3.49 -29.10
CA ALA A 428 40.29 3.37 -29.70
C ALA A 428 40.39 2.21 -30.71
N ALA A 429 39.48 1.24 -30.63
CA ALA A 429 39.37 0.15 -31.59
C ALA A 429 38.61 0.55 -32.86
N LEU A 430 38.17 1.80 -33.02
CA LEU A 430 37.55 2.30 -34.25
C LEU A 430 38.54 3.16 -35.06
N PRO A 431 38.44 3.18 -36.40
CA PRO A 431 39.20 4.10 -37.25
C PRO A 431 38.93 5.59 -36.94
N ASP A 432 39.92 6.46 -37.17
CA ASP A 432 39.89 7.90 -36.81
C ASP A 432 38.70 8.70 -37.40
N ASN A 433 38.11 8.24 -38.51
CA ASN A 433 36.98 8.90 -39.20
C ASN A 433 35.60 8.40 -38.75
N MET A 434 35.52 7.71 -37.62
CA MET A 434 34.27 7.14 -37.09
C MET A 434 33.96 7.67 -35.70
N LEU A 435 32.67 7.86 -35.42
CA LEU A 435 32.22 8.31 -34.10
C LEU A 435 31.42 7.21 -33.40
N MET A 436 31.73 6.97 -32.14
CA MET A 436 30.96 6.07 -31.29
C MET A 436 30.09 6.83 -30.30
N PHE A 437 28.83 6.43 -30.22
CA PHE A 437 27.89 6.90 -29.20
C PHE A 437 27.41 5.72 -28.37
N ILE A 438 27.54 5.86 -27.06
CA ILE A 438 26.96 4.91 -26.11
C ILE A 438 25.59 5.44 -25.69
N VAL A 439 24.58 4.59 -25.86
CA VAL A 439 23.22 4.83 -25.36
C VAL A 439 23.01 3.97 -24.13
N ASN A 440 22.77 4.62 -23.00
CA ASN A 440 22.52 3.99 -21.72
C ASN A 440 21.18 4.44 -21.15
N GLY A 441 20.38 3.48 -20.66
CA GLY A 441 19.07 3.74 -20.06
C GLY A 441 17.89 3.47 -21.00
N PRO A 442 16.66 3.53 -20.48
CA PRO A 442 15.44 3.21 -21.24
C PRO A 442 15.21 4.24 -22.36
N PHE A 443 14.94 3.77 -23.57
CA PHE A 443 14.79 4.62 -24.74
C PHE A 443 13.31 4.93 -25.00
N PHE A 444 12.79 5.96 -24.32
CA PHE A 444 11.37 6.32 -24.36
C PHE A 444 11.15 7.82 -24.60
N PHE A 445 9.90 8.23 -24.86
CA PHE A 445 9.53 9.61 -25.21
C PHE A 445 10.18 10.70 -24.32
N GLY A 446 10.31 10.44 -23.00
CA GLY A 446 10.79 11.42 -22.04
C GLY A 446 12.29 11.71 -22.10
N ALA A 447 13.06 10.96 -22.90
CA ALA A 447 14.50 11.08 -23.01
C ALA A 447 15.01 11.38 -24.42
N MET A 448 14.10 11.50 -25.40
CA MET A 448 14.47 11.61 -26.82
C MET A 448 15.13 12.94 -27.19
N GLU A 449 14.71 14.04 -26.56
CA GLU A 449 15.31 15.36 -26.81
C GLU A 449 16.83 15.35 -26.60
N LYS A 450 17.28 14.74 -25.50
CA LYS A 450 18.72 14.63 -25.19
C LYS A 450 19.49 13.82 -26.24
N PHE A 451 18.87 12.75 -26.77
CA PHE A 451 19.45 11.96 -27.85
C PHE A 451 19.53 12.77 -29.16
N GLU A 452 18.44 13.42 -29.55
CA GLU A 452 18.38 14.24 -30.76
C GLU A 452 19.40 15.39 -30.70
N THR A 453 19.48 16.15 -29.59
CA THR A 453 20.45 17.24 -29.44
C THR A 453 21.90 16.73 -29.51
N THR A 454 22.22 15.62 -28.83
CA THR A 454 23.59 15.09 -28.79
C THR A 454 24.07 14.61 -30.16
N LEU A 455 23.18 14.02 -30.97
CA LEU A 455 23.51 13.57 -32.32
C LEU A 455 23.40 14.70 -33.36
N ALA A 456 22.59 15.74 -33.11
CA ALA A 456 22.54 16.93 -33.94
C ALA A 456 23.84 17.75 -33.83
N ASP A 457 24.48 17.77 -32.66
CA ASP A 457 25.76 18.45 -32.39
C ASP A 457 26.97 17.80 -33.08
N ILE A 458 26.78 16.78 -33.92
CA ILE A 458 27.83 16.23 -34.80
C ILE A 458 28.15 17.27 -35.89
N ASN A 459 29.05 18.19 -35.55
CA ASN A 459 29.57 19.25 -36.42
C ASN A 459 30.60 18.74 -37.46
N THR A 460 31.17 17.55 -37.25
CA THR A 460 32.03 16.87 -38.21
C THR A 460 31.21 15.99 -39.17
N GLN A 461 31.75 15.64 -40.33
CA GLN A 461 31.14 14.63 -41.23
C GLN A 461 31.94 13.33 -41.13
N PRO A 462 31.71 12.49 -40.09
CA PRO A 462 32.36 11.18 -40.03
C PRO A 462 31.85 10.27 -41.14
N HIS A 463 32.67 9.29 -41.54
CA HIS A 463 32.27 8.28 -42.53
C HIS A 463 31.19 7.36 -41.95
N ALA A 464 31.30 7.02 -40.66
CA ALA A 464 30.34 6.18 -39.96
C ALA A 464 30.10 6.62 -38.51
N VAL A 465 28.89 6.34 -38.01
CA VAL A 465 28.48 6.50 -36.62
C VAL A 465 28.08 5.13 -36.06
N VAL A 466 28.72 4.71 -34.97
CA VAL A 466 28.42 3.47 -34.26
C VAL A 466 27.57 3.79 -33.01
N LEU A 467 26.34 3.28 -32.98
CA LEU A 467 25.41 3.38 -31.85
C LEU A 467 25.47 2.09 -31.03
N ARG A 468 26.11 2.15 -29.85
CA ARG A 468 26.10 1.04 -28.89
C ARG A 468 24.84 1.10 -28.02
N MET A 469 23.96 0.12 -28.20
CA MET A 469 22.69 -0.01 -27.48
C MET A 469 22.69 -1.13 -26.43
N ARG A 470 23.87 -1.62 -26.03
CA ARG A 470 24.03 -2.71 -25.05
C ARG A 470 23.34 -2.47 -23.71
N TRP A 471 23.31 -1.22 -23.26
CA TRP A 471 22.71 -0.83 -21.99
C TRP A 471 21.32 -0.22 -22.14
N VAL A 472 20.67 -0.45 -23.28
CA VAL A 472 19.27 -0.06 -23.49
C VAL A 472 18.38 -1.23 -23.08
N PRO A 473 17.66 -1.16 -21.94
CA PRO A 473 16.82 -2.26 -21.49
C PRO A 473 15.53 -2.36 -22.33
N TYR A 474 15.05 -1.24 -22.89
CA TYR A 474 13.73 -1.13 -23.51
C TYR A 474 13.69 0.06 -24.48
N ILE A 475 12.89 -0.04 -25.54
CA ILE A 475 12.59 1.03 -26.49
C ILE A 475 11.08 1.12 -26.75
N ASP A 476 10.50 2.33 -26.67
CA ASP A 476 9.08 2.57 -27.02
C ASP A 476 8.90 3.02 -28.48
N ILE A 477 7.66 3.20 -28.92
CA ILE A 477 7.36 3.63 -30.29
C ILE A 477 7.91 5.02 -30.60
N THR A 478 7.90 5.94 -29.64
CA THR A 478 8.47 7.27 -29.82
C THR A 478 9.98 7.19 -30.03
N GLY A 479 10.67 6.35 -29.26
CA GLY A 479 12.09 6.08 -29.40
C GLY A 479 12.44 5.46 -30.74
N ILE A 480 11.61 4.54 -31.24
CA ILE A 480 11.76 3.97 -32.59
C ILE A 480 11.64 5.07 -33.66
N LEU A 481 10.59 5.88 -33.62
CA LEU A 481 10.36 6.93 -34.62
C LEU A 481 11.44 8.03 -34.58
N THR A 482 11.91 8.38 -33.38
CA THR A 482 13.05 9.30 -33.22
C THR A 482 14.33 8.68 -33.79
N LEU A 483 14.60 7.41 -33.49
CA LEU A 483 15.77 6.72 -34.02
C LEU A 483 15.72 6.65 -35.56
N GLU A 484 14.55 6.35 -36.14
CA GLU A 484 14.31 6.37 -37.59
C GLU A 484 14.66 7.73 -38.20
N ARG A 485 14.15 8.81 -37.58
CA ARG A 485 14.38 10.19 -38.04
C ARG A 485 15.86 10.55 -37.98
N VAL A 486 16.55 10.20 -36.88
CA VAL A 486 17.97 10.51 -36.69
C VAL A 486 18.84 9.70 -37.65
N ILE A 487 18.58 8.39 -37.81
CA ILE A 487 19.28 7.54 -38.79
C ILE A 487 19.08 8.11 -40.20
N GLY A 488 17.84 8.38 -40.61
CA GLY A 488 17.55 8.94 -41.92
C GLY A 488 18.18 10.32 -42.14
N GLY A 489 18.28 11.15 -41.10
CA GLY A 489 18.97 12.43 -41.14
C GLY A 489 20.49 12.29 -41.36
N LEU A 490 21.13 11.34 -40.67
CA LEU A 490 22.55 11.03 -40.85
C LEU A 490 22.85 10.41 -42.22
N GLN A 491 22.03 9.47 -42.68
CA GLN A 491 22.19 8.84 -44.00
C GLN A 491 22.00 9.84 -45.14
N LYS A 492 21.08 10.82 -45.03
CA LYS A 492 20.95 11.92 -46.00
C LYS A 492 22.20 12.80 -46.09
N ARG A 493 23.00 12.87 -45.02
CA ARG A 493 24.30 13.57 -45.00
C ARG A 493 25.45 12.69 -45.53
N GLY A 494 25.17 11.46 -45.97
CA GLY A 494 26.18 10.49 -46.41
C GLY A 494 26.89 9.75 -45.27
N ILE A 495 26.39 9.86 -44.03
CA ILE A 495 27.01 9.22 -42.86
C ILE A 495 26.39 7.83 -42.68
N ARG A 496 27.20 6.78 -42.70
CA ARG A 496 26.76 5.40 -42.43
C ARG A 496 26.42 5.25 -40.94
N VAL A 497 25.32 4.59 -40.61
CA VAL A 497 24.94 4.32 -39.20
C VAL A 497 24.99 2.83 -38.93
N ILE A 498 25.66 2.44 -37.85
CA ILE A 498 25.82 1.04 -37.42
C ILE A 498 25.30 0.92 -35.99
N VAL A 499 24.44 -0.06 -35.74
CA VAL A 499 23.91 -0.34 -34.39
C VAL A 499 24.53 -1.62 -33.85
N THR A 500 25.02 -1.57 -32.61
CA THR A 500 25.67 -2.70 -31.94
C THR A 500 25.08 -2.99 -30.56
N GLY A 501 25.13 -4.27 -30.14
CA GLY A 501 24.87 -4.68 -28.77
C GLY A 501 23.41 -4.69 -28.32
N ALA A 502 22.44 -4.48 -29.22
CA ALA A 502 21.03 -4.48 -28.83
C ALA A 502 20.62 -5.84 -28.22
N ASN A 503 19.98 -5.82 -27.05
CA ASN A 503 19.45 -7.03 -26.41
C ASN A 503 18.28 -7.63 -27.24
N GLU A 504 17.86 -8.86 -26.93
CA GLU A 504 16.81 -9.55 -27.70
C GLU A 504 15.48 -8.77 -27.77
N GLN A 505 15.09 -8.10 -26.67
CA GLN A 505 13.85 -7.33 -26.63
C GLN A 505 13.91 -6.10 -27.54
N VAL A 506 15.00 -5.34 -27.47
CA VAL A 506 15.23 -4.16 -28.31
C VAL A 506 15.39 -4.56 -29.77
N ARG A 507 16.17 -5.62 -30.05
CA ARG A 507 16.33 -6.18 -31.38
C ARG A 507 14.98 -6.55 -32.00
N ALA A 508 14.14 -7.31 -31.30
CA ALA A 508 12.84 -7.70 -31.80
C ALA A 508 11.92 -6.50 -32.10
N SER A 509 12.09 -5.38 -31.37
CA SER A 509 11.38 -4.13 -31.66
C SER A 509 11.93 -3.43 -32.89
N LEU A 510 13.26 -3.33 -33.04
CA LEU A 510 13.93 -2.69 -34.19
C LEU A 510 13.71 -3.45 -35.51
N GLU A 511 13.67 -4.78 -35.46
CA GLU A 511 13.35 -5.63 -36.62
C GLU A 511 11.89 -5.42 -37.04
N ARG A 512 10.95 -5.44 -36.08
CA ARG A 512 9.52 -5.23 -36.36
C ARG A 512 9.20 -3.84 -36.90
N SER A 513 9.94 -2.82 -36.47
CA SER A 513 9.73 -1.45 -36.95
C SER A 513 10.44 -1.13 -38.27
N GLY A 514 11.23 -2.05 -38.82
CA GLY A 514 11.98 -1.81 -40.05
C GLY A 514 13.24 -0.96 -39.90
N ILE A 515 13.68 -0.67 -38.66
CA ILE A 515 14.95 0.04 -38.43
C ILE A 515 16.13 -0.78 -38.93
N VAL A 516 16.11 -2.11 -38.72
CA VAL A 516 17.17 -2.99 -39.21
C VAL A 516 17.29 -2.93 -40.74
N SER A 517 16.16 -2.89 -41.45
CA SER A 517 16.17 -2.69 -42.91
C SER A 517 16.62 -1.28 -43.31
N LEU A 518 16.28 -0.25 -42.53
CA LEU A 518 16.71 1.13 -42.79
C LEU A 518 18.24 1.29 -42.68
N LEU A 519 18.87 0.58 -41.73
CA LEU A 519 20.33 0.61 -41.55
C LEU A 519 21.07 0.06 -42.77
N GLY A 520 20.48 -0.88 -43.52
CA GLY A 520 21.11 -1.60 -44.62
C GLY A 520 21.82 -2.87 -44.16
N GLU A 521 22.11 -3.77 -45.12
CA GLU A 521 22.77 -5.05 -44.82
C GLU A 521 24.13 -4.85 -44.16
N GLY A 522 24.43 -5.67 -43.14
CA GLY A 522 25.69 -5.61 -42.40
C GLY A 522 25.81 -4.48 -41.37
N ASN A 523 24.81 -3.61 -41.22
CA ASN A 523 24.89 -2.45 -40.30
C ASN A 523 24.20 -2.67 -38.94
N PHE A 524 23.62 -3.84 -38.72
CA PHE A 524 23.07 -4.25 -37.42
C PHE A 524 23.86 -5.46 -36.92
N ILE A 525 24.76 -5.23 -35.97
CA ILE A 525 25.75 -6.22 -35.52
C ILE A 525 25.54 -6.52 -34.04
N ARG A 526 25.66 -7.79 -33.65
CA ARG A 526 25.41 -8.19 -32.27
C ARG A 526 26.54 -7.76 -31.35
N GLU A 527 27.77 -8.17 -31.64
CA GLU A 527 28.94 -7.84 -30.83
C GLU A 527 29.67 -6.63 -31.40
N PHE A 528 30.25 -5.83 -30.50
CA PHE A 528 30.98 -4.63 -30.91
C PHE A 528 32.28 -4.97 -31.64
N ASP A 529 32.97 -6.03 -31.20
CA ASP A 529 34.27 -6.41 -31.74
C ASP A 529 34.18 -6.82 -33.22
N ASP A 530 33.08 -7.48 -33.60
CA ASP A 530 32.78 -7.82 -35.00
C ASP A 530 32.59 -6.55 -35.85
N ALA A 531 31.93 -5.53 -35.30
CA ALA A 531 31.72 -4.26 -35.97
C ALA A 531 33.04 -3.49 -36.13
N ALA A 532 33.89 -3.47 -35.10
CA ALA A 532 35.20 -2.84 -35.16
C ALA A 532 36.11 -3.52 -36.20
N ALA A 533 36.16 -4.85 -36.21
CA ALA A 533 36.94 -5.62 -37.18
C ALA A 533 36.48 -5.37 -38.63
N MET A 534 35.17 -5.34 -38.87
CA MET A 534 34.60 -5.02 -40.18
C MET A 534 35.02 -3.60 -40.63
N LEU A 535 34.92 -2.63 -39.74
CA LEU A 535 35.22 -1.22 -40.05
C LEU A 535 36.71 -0.98 -40.32
N HIS A 536 37.60 -1.70 -39.64
CA HIS A 536 39.04 -1.69 -39.96
C HIS A 536 39.34 -2.28 -41.32
N ALA A 537 38.79 -3.46 -41.63
CA ALA A 537 38.99 -4.11 -42.92
C ALA A 537 38.54 -3.24 -44.10
N GLU A 538 37.42 -2.51 -43.94
CA GLU A 538 36.93 -1.54 -44.94
C GLU A 538 37.84 -0.31 -45.06
N SER A 539 38.34 0.22 -43.94
CA SER A 539 39.26 1.37 -43.93
C SER A 539 40.60 1.04 -44.60
N GLU A 540 41.13 -0.15 -44.36
CA GLU A 540 42.37 -0.62 -44.99
C GLU A 540 42.18 -0.81 -46.51
N ALA A 541 41.07 -1.42 -46.93
CA ALA A 541 40.75 -1.63 -48.34
C ALA A 541 40.56 -0.31 -49.13
N GLY A 542 39.96 0.71 -48.51
CA GLY A 542 39.77 2.04 -49.12
C GLY A 542 41.03 2.91 -49.16
N SER A 543 42.06 2.59 -48.38
CA SER A 543 43.36 3.28 -48.42
C SER A 543 44.33 2.72 -49.48
N ALA A 544 44.04 1.53 -50.02
CA ALA A 544 44.84 0.83 -51.02
C ALA A 544 44.39 1.06 -52.47
N SER A 545 43.32 1.82 -52.68
CA SER A 545 42.79 2.29 -53.98
C SER A 545 43.04 3.78 -54.16
#